data_AF-A0A374P0L2-F1
#
_entry.id   AF-A0A374P0L2-F1
#
_cell.length_a   1.000
_cell.length_b   1.000
_cell.length_c   1.000
_cell.angle_alpha   90.00
_cell.angle_beta   90.00
_cell.angle_gamma   90.00
#
_symmetry.space_group_name_H-M   'P 1'
#
loop_
_entity.id
_entity.type
_entity.pdbx_description
1 polymer ?
#
loop_
_entity_poly.entity_id
_entity_poly.type
_entity_poly.pdbx_seq_one_letter_code
_entity_poly.pdbx_strand_id
1 'polypeptide(L)'
;MRFIGSKTLLLDHIRAVAEEKAPDARSFCDIFSGTAAVARHFKQWYEVYSNDLLYFSYVLQRATIENDSVPEFGRLKEELGITDPVEYFNGKETRDMEDLVQERRFFQNTYAPTGGRMYLNDDNALRIDYARCTVEDWKTAGLLDENEYYYLVACIVEGIPFVSNTSGTYGAYHKSWERRSYKKYELYRLEVTTNHRENRCYNEDGAELLKRLQGDILYVDPPYNERQYLPNYHVLETAARYDYPEVTGVTGQRPYENQKSEFCMKKNVTDAFERLISNARFQHIILSYSTDGLMTTEDIERIMKTYGKPETFHIYEIPYRRYKSRKVKETERLKELLVYVEKQVESCI
;
A
#
# COMPACT_ATOMS: atom_id res chain seq x y z
N MET A 1 -5.01 3.91 -6.90
CA MET A 1 -3.87 3.23 -7.59
C MET A 1 -4.24 1.79 -8.01
N ARG A 2 -3.68 1.27 -9.12
CA ARG A 2 -3.75 -0.18 -9.43
C ARG A 2 -2.73 -0.94 -8.57
N PHE A 3 -3.18 -1.97 -7.87
CA PHE A 3 -2.35 -2.79 -7.00
C PHE A 3 -2.80 -4.25 -7.08
N ILE A 4 -1.84 -5.15 -7.28
CA ILE A 4 -2.01 -6.61 -7.25
C ILE A 4 -2.70 -6.97 -5.94
N GLY A 5 -3.80 -7.73 -6.04
CA GLY A 5 -4.53 -8.21 -4.87
C GLY A 5 -5.46 -7.20 -4.20
N SER A 6 -5.65 -5.99 -4.77
CA SER A 6 -6.53 -4.96 -4.18
C SER A 6 -7.93 -5.50 -3.83
N LYS A 7 -8.36 -5.24 -2.60
CA LYS A 7 -9.63 -5.70 -2.01
C LYS A 7 -10.79 -4.71 -2.13
N THR A 8 -10.66 -3.71 -3.01
CA THR A 8 -11.70 -2.70 -3.26
C THR A 8 -13.06 -3.31 -3.63
N LEU A 9 -13.08 -4.44 -4.35
CA LEU A 9 -14.32 -5.15 -4.71
C LEU A 9 -14.89 -6.03 -3.59
N LEU A 10 -14.19 -6.15 -2.46
CA LEU A 10 -14.52 -7.05 -1.36
C LEU A 10 -14.84 -6.29 -0.06
N LEU A 11 -14.76 -4.97 -0.07
CA LEU A 11 -14.95 -4.12 1.12
C LEU A 11 -16.28 -4.41 1.83
N ASP A 12 -17.39 -4.44 1.10
CA ASP A 12 -18.72 -4.72 1.68
C ASP A 12 -18.82 -6.13 2.25
N HIS A 13 -18.14 -7.11 1.64
CA HIS A 13 -18.10 -8.48 2.16
C HIS A 13 -17.28 -8.58 3.43
N ILE A 14 -16.10 -7.96 3.48
CA ILE A 14 -15.24 -7.91 4.68
C ILE A 14 -16.00 -7.23 5.82
N ARG A 15 -16.69 -6.12 5.52
CA ARG A 15 -17.52 -5.39 6.48
C ARG A 15 -18.66 -6.24 7.01
N ALA A 16 -19.38 -6.96 6.15
CA ALA A 16 -20.46 -7.85 6.58
C ALA A 16 -19.96 -8.92 7.56
N VAL A 17 -18.79 -9.52 7.32
CA VAL A 17 -18.18 -10.49 8.24
C VAL A 17 -17.80 -9.83 9.57
N ALA A 18 -17.20 -8.64 9.53
CA ALA A 18 -16.84 -7.89 10.74
C ALA A 18 -18.05 -7.54 11.59
N GLU A 19 -19.12 -7.02 10.99
CA GLU A 19 -20.37 -6.66 11.70
C GLU A 19 -21.11 -7.90 12.24
N GLU A 20 -21.11 -9.01 11.51
CA GLU A 20 -21.73 -10.27 11.95
C GLU A 20 -20.98 -10.89 13.13
N LYS A 21 -19.64 -10.95 13.04
CA LYS A 21 -18.82 -11.72 13.98
C LYS A 21 -18.30 -10.92 15.16
N ALA A 22 -18.18 -9.61 15.00
CA ALA A 22 -17.57 -8.72 15.98
C ALA A 22 -18.38 -7.40 16.12
N PRO A 23 -19.68 -7.46 16.46
CA PRO A 23 -20.56 -6.29 16.49
C PRO A 23 -20.13 -5.21 17.50
N ASP A 24 -19.42 -5.61 18.56
CA ASP A 24 -18.96 -4.72 19.63
C ASP A 24 -17.52 -4.20 19.43
N ALA A 25 -16.86 -4.59 18.33
CA ALA A 25 -15.49 -4.20 18.05
C ALA A 25 -15.35 -2.69 17.87
N ARG A 26 -14.26 -2.13 18.39
CA ARG A 26 -13.93 -0.70 18.34
C ARG A 26 -12.65 -0.42 17.57
N SER A 27 -11.81 -1.44 17.39
CA SER A 27 -10.53 -1.37 16.71
C SER A 27 -10.42 -2.37 15.56
N PHE A 28 -9.74 -1.95 14.49
CA PHE A 28 -9.52 -2.76 13.29
C PHE A 28 -8.05 -2.64 12.84
N CYS A 29 -7.36 -3.76 12.74
CA CYS A 29 -5.97 -3.82 12.30
C CYS A 29 -5.86 -4.43 10.90
N ASP A 30 -5.40 -3.64 9.93
CA ASP A 30 -5.07 -4.09 8.57
C ASP A 30 -3.55 -4.32 8.47
N ILE A 31 -3.10 -5.55 8.75
CA ILE A 31 -1.67 -5.85 8.95
C ILE A 31 -0.86 -5.94 7.62
N PHE A 32 -1.56 -6.04 6.49
CA PHE A 32 -1.00 -6.07 5.12
C PHE A 32 -1.72 -5.05 4.23
N SER A 33 -1.60 -3.77 4.59
CA SER A 33 -2.53 -2.74 4.12
C SER A 33 -2.35 -2.33 2.66
N GLY A 34 -1.17 -2.53 2.06
CA GLY A 34 -0.86 -2.13 0.69
C GLY A 34 -1.24 -0.67 0.42
N THR A 35 -2.17 -0.44 -0.51
CA THR A 35 -2.69 0.91 -0.83
C THR A 35 -3.65 1.49 0.22
N ALA A 36 -3.79 0.85 1.39
CA ALA A 36 -4.71 1.21 2.46
C ALA A 36 -6.20 1.19 2.09
N ALA A 37 -6.60 0.44 1.06
CA ALA A 37 -8.00 0.45 0.60
C ALA A 37 -8.97 -0.09 1.67
N VAL A 38 -8.58 -1.17 2.37
CA VAL A 38 -9.37 -1.75 3.46
C VAL A 38 -9.31 -0.84 4.68
N ALA A 39 -8.12 -0.50 5.17
CA ALA A 39 -7.95 0.45 6.28
C ALA A 39 -8.76 1.75 6.11
N ARG A 40 -8.72 2.39 4.93
CA ARG A 40 -9.48 3.64 4.66
C ARG A 40 -10.98 3.42 4.71
N HIS A 41 -11.47 2.29 4.24
CA HIS A 41 -12.89 1.93 4.31
C HIS A 41 -13.35 1.76 5.76
N PHE A 42 -12.55 1.07 6.59
CA PHE A 42 -12.92 0.79 7.99
C PHE A 42 -12.70 1.98 8.94
N LYS A 43 -11.84 2.94 8.57
CA LYS A 43 -11.54 4.13 9.39
C LYS A 43 -12.79 4.88 9.84
N GLN A 44 -13.83 4.94 9.03
CA GLN A 44 -15.05 5.66 9.38
C GLN A 44 -15.83 5.06 10.58
N TRP A 45 -15.53 3.82 11.00
CA TRP A 45 -16.21 3.14 12.11
C TRP A 45 -15.26 2.77 13.26
N TYR A 46 -14.01 2.45 12.96
CA TYR A 46 -13.06 1.86 13.91
C TYR A 46 -11.87 2.78 14.17
N GLU A 47 -11.23 2.60 15.33
CA GLU A 47 -9.84 2.99 15.50
C GLU A 47 -8.97 2.05 14.67
N VAL A 48 -8.23 2.60 13.70
CA VAL A 48 -7.53 1.79 12.70
C VAL A 48 -6.04 1.73 12.98
N TYR A 49 -5.52 0.51 13.01
CA TYR A 49 -4.10 0.21 12.93
C TYR A 49 -3.80 -0.33 11.54
N SER A 50 -2.80 0.21 10.85
CA SER A 50 -2.41 -0.31 9.54
C SER A 50 -0.90 -0.59 9.46
N ASN A 51 -0.49 -1.59 8.69
CA ASN A 51 0.92 -1.90 8.49
C ASN A 51 1.17 -2.35 7.06
N ASP A 52 2.35 -2.05 6.52
CA ASP A 52 2.85 -2.72 5.32
C ASP A 52 4.39 -2.74 5.31
N LEU A 53 4.98 -3.72 4.63
CA LEU A 53 6.44 -3.83 4.52
C LEU A 53 7.01 -2.79 3.52
N LEU A 54 6.27 -2.44 2.47
CA LEU A 54 6.71 -1.48 1.46
C LEU A 54 6.59 -0.06 1.99
N TYR A 55 7.63 0.75 1.82
CA TYR A 55 7.62 2.11 2.33
C TYR A 55 6.62 3.00 1.61
N PHE A 56 6.43 2.83 0.30
CA PHE A 56 5.41 3.62 -0.39
C PHE A 56 4.00 3.33 0.12
N SER A 57 3.70 2.08 0.49
CA SER A 57 2.45 1.69 1.13
C SER A 57 2.31 2.39 2.49
N TYR A 58 3.38 2.42 3.30
CA TYR A 58 3.41 3.13 4.57
C TYR A 58 3.18 4.64 4.40
N VAL A 59 3.79 5.28 3.40
CA VAL A 59 3.58 6.70 3.10
C VAL A 59 2.11 6.99 2.79
N LEU A 60 1.44 6.14 1.99
CA LEU A 60 0.01 6.26 1.73
C LEU A 60 -0.82 6.12 3.01
N GLN A 61 -0.43 5.23 3.92
CA GLN A 61 -1.09 5.04 5.22
C GLN A 61 -0.90 6.25 6.14
N ARG A 62 0.32 6.81 6.26
CA ARG A 62 0.56 8.05 7.04
C ARG A 62 -0.37 9.17 6.58
N ALA A 63 -0.48 9.34 5.27
CA ALA A 63 -1.29 10.40 4.68
C ALA A 63 -2.80 10.23 4.86
N THR A 64 -3.31 9.00 5.00
CA THR A 64 -4.75 8.72 4.83
C THR A 64 -5.40 8.00 6.00
N ILE A 65 -4.60 7.29 6.80
CA ILE A 65 -5.02 6.59 8.02
C ILE A 65 -4.61 7.40 9.24
N GLU A 66 -3.32 7.69 9.41
CA GLU A 66 -2.81 8.34 10.62
C GLU A 66 -3.17 9.84 10.66
N ASN A 67 -3.08 10.54 9.52
CA ASN A 67 -3.67 11.87 9.40
C ASN A 67 -5.19 11.78 9.57
N ASP A 68 -5.74 12.55 10.50
CA ASP A 68 -7.19 12.62 10.73
C ASP A 68 -7.88 13.63 9.78
N SER A 69 -7.12 14.56 9.18
CA SER A 69 -7.61 15.49 8.16
C SER A 69 -6.54 15.78 7.12
N VAL A 70 -6.94 16.39 6.00
CA VAL A 70 -5.99 16.99 5.06
C VAL A 70 -5.20 18.08 5.82
N PRO A 71 -3.85 18.08 5.78
CA PRO A 71 -3.05 19.08 6.48
C PRO A 71 -3.26 20.49 5.92
N GLU A 72 -3.12 21.51 6.78
CA GLU A 72 -3.37 22.91 6.41
C GLU A 72 -2.15 23.64 5.82
N PHE A 73 -0.93 23.10 5.99
CA PHE A 73 0.31 23.68 5.46
C PHE A 73 0.57 25.10 5.97
N GLY A 74 0.35 25.34 7.26
CA GLY A 74 0.37 26.69 7.87
C GLY A 74 1.67 27.44 7.61
N ARG A 75 2.82 26.78 7.82
CA ARG A 75 4.14 27.40 7.62
C ARG A 75 4.44 27.73 6.16
N LEU A 76 4.03 26.87 5.22
CA LEU A 76 4.17 27.17 3.79
C LEU A 76 3.36 28.40 3.39
N LYS A 77 2.15 28.55 3.93
CA LYS A 77 1.31 29.72 3.70
C LYS A 77 1.93 30.99 4.27
N GLU A 78 2.41 30.96 5.51
CA GLU A 78 2.97 32.12 6.20
C GLU A 78 4.32 32.56 5.61
N GLU A 79 5.22 31.62 5.34
CA GLU A 79 6.60 31.93 4.95
C GLU A 79 6.78 32.06 3.43
N LEU A 80 6.01 31.31 2.63
CA LEU A 80 6.15 31.27 1.17
C LEU A 80 4.89 31.74 0.41
N GLY A 81 3.80 32.05 1.11
CA GLY A 81 2.52 32.41 0.46
C GLY A 81 1.83 31.23 -0.25
N ILE A 82 2.28 29.99 -0.01
CA ILE A 82 1.73 28.79 -0.66
C ILE A 82 0.56 28.27 0.19
N THR A 83 -0.67 28.57 -0.22
CA THR A 83 -1.88 28.15 0.49
C THR A 83 -2.28 26.71 0.22
N ASP A 84 -1.94 26.20 -0.97
CA ASP A 84 -2.21 24.81 -1.36
C ASP A 84 -1.01 24.27 -2.15
N PRO A 85 -0.16 23.45 -1.52
CA PRO A 85 1.01 22.89 -2.19
C PRO A 85 0.67 21.98 -3.38
N VAL A 86 -0.47 21.28 -3.36
CA VAL A 86 -0.88 20.42 -4.48
C VAL A 86 -1.21 21.27 -5.70
N GLU A 87 -2.01 22.34 -5.52
CA GLU A 87 -2.30 23.29 -6.60
C GLU A 87 -1.05 24.04 -7.06
N TYR A 88 -0.14 24.39 -6.14
CA TYR A 88 1.14 25.02 -6.47
C TYR A 88 1.97 24.18 -7.44
N PHE A 89 2.08 22.87 -7.24
CA PHE A 89 2.82 21.99 -8.15
C PHE A 89 2.05 21.74 -9.45
N ASN A 90 0.73 21.54 -9.38
CA ASN A 90 -0.09 21.24 -10.56
C ASN A 90 -0.18 22.43 -11.51
N GLY A 91 -0.27 23.64 -10.96
CA GLY A 91 -0.30 24.90 -11.72
C GLY A 91 1.04 25.32 -12.34
N LYS A 92 2.16 24.67 -12.01
CA LYS A 92 3.46 24.97 -12.61
C LYS A 92 3.61 24.41 -14.01
N GLU A 93 4.24 25.20 -14.88
CA GLU A 93 4.68 24.76 -16.20
C GLU A 93 5.99 23.97 -16.10
N THR A 94 6.17 22.95 -16.93
CA THR A 94 7.35 22.07 -16.87
C THR A 94 8.64 22.84 -17.10
N ARG A 95 8.63 23.87 -17.96
CA ARG A 95 9.80 24.72 -18.22
C ARG A 95 10.32 25.43 -16.97
N ASP A 96 9.44 25.75 -16.02
CA ASP A 96 9.82 26.45 -14.79
C ASP A 96 10.44 25.49 -13.76
N MET A 97 10.40 24.17 -14.03
CA MET A 97 11.02 23.13 -13.22
C MET A 97 12.41 22.74 -13.72
N GLU A 98 12.81 23.21 -14.91
CA GLU A 98 14.15 22.97 -15.49
C GLU A 98 15.28 23.64 -14.70
N ASP A 99 14.97 24.55 -13.77
CA ASP A 99 15.96 25.13 -12.87
C ASP A 99 16.49 24.10 -11.85
N LEU A 100 15.81 22.96 -11.66
CA LEU A 100 16.33 21.87 -10.85
C LEU A 100 17.61 21.33 -11.51
N VAL A 101 18.75 21.37 -10.80
CA VAL A 101 20.03 20.88 -11.33
C VAL A 101 19.98 19.38 -11.66
N GLN A 102 20.66 18.96 -12.73
CA GLN A 102 20.54 17.60 -13.27
C GLN A 102 20.87 16.50 -12.26
N GLU A 103 21.83 16.74 -11.36
CA GLU A 103 22.26 15.79 -10.34
C GLU A 103 21.14 15.44 -9.35
N ARG A 104 20.16 16.34 -9.19
CA ARG A 104 18.99 16.12 -8.33
C ARG A 104 17.85 15.39 -9.05
N ARG A 105 17.92 15.16 -10.36
CA ARG A 105 16.82 14.61 -11.18
C ARG A 105 16.85 13.08 -11.29
N PHE A 106 16.67 12.37 -10.18
CA PHE A 106 16.84 10.91 -10.16
C PHE A 106 15.91 10.17 -11.13
N PHE A 107 14.63 10.53 -11.18
CA PHE A 107 13.63 9.91 -12.05
C PHE A 107 13.95 10.17 -13.52
N GLN A 108 14.29 11.40 -13.88
CA GLN A 108 14.67 11.73 -15.25
C GLN A 108 15.92 10.93 -15.65
N ASN A 109 16.95 10.94 -14.79
CA ASN A 109 18.23 10.26 -15.04
C ASN A 109 18.15 8.73 -14.99
N THR A 110 17.05 8.14 -14.51
CA THR A 110 16.96 6.69 -14.26
C THR A 110 15.78 6.02 -14.95
N TYR A 111 14.57 6.57 -14.78
CA TYR A 111 13.30 5.93 -15.16
C TYR A 111 12.67 6.51 -16.44
N ALA A 112 13.29 7.54 -17.03
CA ALA A 112 12.89 8.18 -18.28
C ALA A 112 13.89 7.91 -19.42
N PRO A 113 13.61 8.33 -20.67
CA PRO A 113 14.50 8.11 -21.81
C PRO A 113 15.91 8.66 -21.60
N THR A 114 16.08 9.76 -20.86
CA THR A 114 17.40 10.26 -20.42
C THR A 114 18.21 9.19 -19.68
N GLY A 115 17.55 8.42 -18.80
CA GLY A 115 18.12 7.26 -18.11
C GLY A 115 18.06 5.93 -18.89
N GLY A 116 17.67 5.96 -20.17
CA GLY A 116 17.56 4.77 -21.02
C GLY A 116 16.35 3.87 -20.74
N ARG A 117 15.35 4.35 -19.98
CA ARG A 117 14.15 3.58 -19.61
C ARG A 117 12.89 4.30 -20.06
N MET A 118 11.77 3.59 -20.09
CA MET A 118 10.51 4.16 -20.57
C MET A 118 9.37 3.93 -19.58
N TYR A 119 9.63 4.08 -18.27
CA TYR A 119 8.54 4.06 -17.29
C TYR A 119 7.73 5.36 -17.35
N LEU A 120 8.43 6.49 -17.55
CA LEU A 120 7.90 7.84 -17.61
C LEU A 120 8.58 8.55 -18.79
N ASN A 121 7.94 9.56 -19.39
CA ASN A 121 8.63 10.47 -20.30
C ASN A 121 9.49 11.46 -19.47
N ASP A 122 10.44 12.14 -20.12
CA ASP A 122 11.37 13.05 -19.44
C ASP A 122 10.69 14.21 -18.73
N ASP A 123 9.62 14.77 -19.31
CA ASP A 123 8.85 15.86 -18.71
C ASP A 123 8.17 15.42 -17.40
N ASN A 124 7.48 14.28 -17.41
CA ASN A 124 6.80 13.74 -16.25
C ASN A 124 7.78 13.31 -15.16
N ALA A 125 8.93 12.76 -15.55
CA ALA A 125 10.00 12.43 -14.63
C ALA A 125 10.59 13.68 -13.96
N LEU A 126 10.85 14.75 -14.72
CA LEU A 126 11.29 16.04 -14.18
C LEU A 126 10.29 16.61 -13.18
N ARG A 127 8.98 16.53 -13.48
CA ARG A 127 7.94 17.03 -12.58
C ARG A 127 7.90 16.25 -11.26
N ILE A 128 8.11 14.93 -11.30
CA ILE A 128 8.23 14.09 -10.10
C ILE A 128 9.48 14.48 -9.31
N ASP A 129 10.63 14.63 -9.98
CA ASP A 129 11.89 15.01 -9.33
C ASP A 129 11.78 16.39 -8.66
N TYR A 130 11.22 17.37 -9.37
CA TYR A 130 10.97 18.72 -8.83
C TYR A 130 10.07 18.67 -7.60
N ALA A 131 8.95 17.94 -7.66
CA ALA A 131 8.05 17.81 -6.53
C ALA A 131 8.74 17.15 -5.33
N ARG A 132 9.49 16.05 -5.54
CA ARG A 132 10.18 15.38 -4.45
C ARG A 132 11.29 16.23 -3.85
N CYS A 133 12.18 16.80 -4.67
CA CYS A 133 13.24 17.68 -4.21
C CYS A 133 12.69 18.90 -3.44
N THR A 134 11.62 19.52 -3.94
CA THR A 134 11.00 20.67 -3.26
C THR A 134 10.40 20.29 -1.91
N VAL A 135 9.72 19.13 -1.82
CA VAL A 135 9.17 18.63 -0.55
C VAL A 135 10.29 18.29 0.45
N GLU A 136 11.41 17.72 0.01
CA GLU A 136 12.58 17.51 0.88
C GLU A 136 13.20 18.83 1.36
N ASP A 137 13.31 19.82 0.47
CA ASP A 137 13.85 21.13 0.81
C ASP A 137 12.95 21.84 1.83
N TRP A 138 11.63 21.80 1.64
CA TRP A 138 10.66 22.31 2.60
C TRP A 138 10.74 21.60 3.95
N LYS A 139 10.86 20.27 3.96
CA LYS A 139 11.03 19.50 5.20
C LYS A 139 12.30 19.88 5.94
N THR A 140 13.42 19.97 5.22
CA THR A 140 14.74 20.33 5.77
C THR A 140 14.75 21.76 6.33
N ALA A 141 14.05 22.69 5.68
CA ALA A 141 13.87 24.06 6.16
C ALA A 141 12.90 24.16 7.36
N GLY A 142 12.27 23.05 7.78
CA GLY A 142 11.29 23.00 8.85
C GLY A 142 9.90 23.50 8.45
N LEU A 143 9.65 23.78 7.18
CA LEU A 143 8.36 24.29 6.67
C LEU A 143 7.26 23.24 6.64
N LEU A 144 7.61 21.96 6.86
CA LEU A 144 6.68 20.85 6.94
C LEU A 144 6.88 20.10 8.26
N ASP A 145 5.79 19.85 8.98
CA ASP A 145 5.79 18.80 10.00
C ASP A 145 5.86 17.39 9.36
N GLU A 146 5.79 16.33 10.15
CA GLU A 146 5.83 14.98 9.58
C GLU A 146 4.57 14.61 8.79
N ASN A 147 3.40 15.02 9.27
CA ASN A 147 2.11 14.67 8.71
C ASN A 147 1.88 15.40 7.36
N GLU A 148 2.29 16.66 7.29
CA GLU A 148 2.35 17.47 6.07
C GLU A 148 3.32 16.86 5.05
N TYR A 149 4.52 16.48 5.49
CA TYR A 149 5.51 15.84 4.64
C TYR A 149 4.97 14.54 4.02
N TYR A 150 4.52 13.59 4.84
CA TYR A 150 4.01 12.31 4.35
C TYR A 150 2.79 12.48 3.45
N TYR A 151 1.91 13.45 3.73
CA TYR A 151 0.79 13.75 2.85
C TYR A 151 1.23 14.18 1.46
N LEU A 152 2.22 15.08 1.34
CA LEU A 152 2.74 15.51 0.04
C LEU A 152 3.45 14.40 -0.71
N VAL A 153 4.28 13.60 -0.03
CA VAL A 153 4.92 12.44 -0.67
C VAL A 153 3.87 11.43 -1.15
N ALA A 154 2.81 11.19 -0.39
CA ALA A 154 1.72 10.32 -0.79
C ALA A 154 0.98 10.86 -2.02
N CYS A 155 0.69 12.17 -2.09
CA CYS A 155 0.09 12.80 -3.26
C CYS A 155 0.97 12.68 -4.52
N ILE A 156 2.29 12.78 -4.34
CA ILE A 156 3.26 12.59 -5.42
C ILE A 156 3.19 11.14 -5.93
N VAL A 157 3.33 10.17 -5.03
CA VAL A 157 3.34 8.73 -5.35
C VAL A 157 2.03 8.28 -5.99
N GLU A 158 0.88 8.72 -5.49
CA GLU A 158 -0.44 8.34 -6.02
C GLU A 158 -0.67 8.86 -7.46
N GLY A 159 -0.02 9.96 -7.85
CA GLY A 159 -0.11 10.51 -9.20
C GLY A 159 0.65 9.71 -10.27
N ILE A 160 1.75 9.06 -9.90
CA ILE A 160 2.69 8.41 -10.84
C ILE A 160 2.03 7.37 -11.77
N PRO A 161 1.14 6.47 -11.28
CA PRO A 161 0.46 5.49 -12.13
C PRO A 161 -0.31 6.09 -13.31
N PHE A 162 -0.81 7.32 -13.19
CA PHE A 162 -1.64 7.95 -14.23
C PHE A 162 -0.86 8.40 -15.45
N VAL A 163 0.48 8.47 -15.36
CA VAL A 163 1.40 8.82 -16.44
C VAL A 163 2.42 7.72 -16.74
N SER A 164 2.38 6.61 -16.00
CA SER A 164 3.34 5.51 -16.15
C SER A 164 3.04 4.65 -17.39
N ASN A 165 4.07 4.17 -18.06
CA ASN A 165 4.00 3.34 -19.26
C ASN A 165 4.17 1.84 -18.92
N THR A 166 3.16 1.26 -18.28
CA THR A 166 3.23 -0.08 -17.69
C THR A 166 1.89 -0.82 -17.69
N SER A 167 1.89 -2.14 -17.52
CA SER A 167 0.64 -2.91 -17.39
C SER A 167 -0.03 -2.79 -16.00
N GLY A 168 0.39 -1.85 -15.15
CA GLY A 168 -0.08 -1.69 -13.77
C GLY A 168 0.89 -2.18 -12.70
N THR A 169 2.04 -2.73 -13.09
CA THR A 169 3.20 -2.99 -12.22
C THR A 169 4.47 -2.47 -12.89
N TYR A 170 5.52 -2.24 -12.11
CA TYR A 170 6.79 -1.66 -12.56
C TYR A 170 7.87 -2.71 -12.79
N GLY A 171 7.53 -4.00 -12.72
CA GLY A 171 8.48 -5.07 -13.08
C GLY A 171 8.92 -5.05 -14.55
N ALA A 172 8.21 -4.31 -15.40
CA ALA A 172 8.59 -4.00 -16.79
C ALA A 172 7.87 -2.73 -17.27
N TYR A 173 8.37 -2.13 -18.36
CA TYR A 173 7.73 -1.04 -19.09
C TYR A 173 7.48 -1.41 -20.56
N HIS A 174 6.54 -0.74 -21.20
CA HIS A 174 6.27 -0.96 -22.63
C HIS A 174 7.33 -0.29 -23.51
N LYS A 175 7.63 -0.89 -24.67
CA LYS A 175 8.54 -0.31 -25.68
C LYS A 175 7.93 0.89 -26.41
N SER A 176 6.62 1.03 -26.37
CA SER A 176 5.85 2.13 -26.95
C SER A 176 5.01 2.78 -25.88
N TRP A 177 4.85 4.09 -25.92
CA TRP A 177 4.07 4.84 -24.94
C TRP A 177 2.59 4.44 -24.95
N GLU A 178 2.04 4.18 -23.77
CA GLU A 178 0.61 4.12 -23.57
C GLU A 178 -0.02 5.51 -23.67
N ARG A 179 -1.31 5.57 -24.03
CA ARG A 179 -2.07 6.84 -24.14
C ARG A 179 -1.95 7.71 -22.88
N ARG A 180 -1.91 7.08 -21.69
CA ARG A 180 -1.82 7.79 -20.42
C ARG A 180 -0.44 8.43 -20.18
N SER A 181 0.62 7.89 -20.76
CA SER A 181 1.97 8.42 -20.65
C SER A 181 2.16 9.78 -21.30
N TYR A 182 1.23 10.20 -22.17
CA TYR A 182 1.22 11.52 -22.79
C TYR A 182 0.50 12.59 -21.96
N LYS A 183 -0.13 12.21 -20.84
CA LYS A 183 -0.74 13.19 -19.93
C LYS A 183 0.36 13.94 -19.18
N LYS A 184 0.09 15.20 -18.82
CA LYS A 184 0.89 15.97 -17.87
C LYS A 184 0.77 15.32 -16.49
N TYR A 185 1.90 15.08 -15.83
CA TYR A 185 1.92 14.60 -14.46
C TYR A 185 1.43 15.68 -13.49
N GLU A 186 0.56 15.26 -12.58
CA GLU A 186 0.00 16.09 -11.52
C GLU A 186 0.05 15.30 -10.22
N LEU A 187 0.29 15.99 -9.11
CA LEU A 187 0.09 15.44 -7.78
C LEU A 187 -1.38 15.09 -7.63
N TYR A 188 -1.65 13.91 -7.08
CA TYR A 188 -2.99 13.41 -6.89
C TYR A 188 -3.45 13.69 -5.47
N ARG A 189 -4.46 14.57 -5.31
CA ARG A 189 -5.02 14.90 -3.99
C ARG A 189 -5.65 13.64 -3.36
N LEU A 190 -5.28 13.37 -2.12
CA LEU A 190 -5.81 12.25 -1.36
C LEU A 190 -6.91 12.72 -0.42
N GLU A 191 -8.06 12.06 -0.48
CA GLU A 191 -9.10 12.21 0.53
C GLU A 191 -8.64 11.62 1.87
N VAL A 192 -8.89 12.37 2.94
CA VAL A 192 -8.59 11.98 4.33
C VAL A 192 -9.87 12.07 5.13
N THR A 193 -10.35 10.91 5.57
CA THR A 193 -11.55 10.83 6.43
C THR A 193 -11.14 11.03 7.88
N THR A 194 -11.82 11.93 8.58
CA THR A 194 -11.72 12.04 10.04
C THR A 194 -12.64 11.03 10.70
N ASN A 195 -12.16 10.39 11.77
CA ASN A 195 -12.99 9.59 12.67
C ASN A 195 -12.83 10.01 14.14
N HIS A 196 -11.99 11.02 14.42
CA HIS A 196 -11.68 11.52 15.76
C HIS A 196 -11.11 10.45 16.70
N ARG A 197 -10.42 9.44 16.16
CA ARG A 197 -9.76 8.35 16.91
C ARG A 197 -8.26 8.37 16.68
N GLU A 198 -7.52 7.73 17.57
CA GLU A 198 -6.06 7.59 17.47
C GLU A 198 -5.65 6.49 16.49
N ASN A 199 -5.87 6.72 15.20
CA ASN A 199 -5.40 5.80 14.17
C ASN A 199 -3.87 5.83 14.08
N ARG A 200 -3.24 4.68 13.80
CA ARG A 200 -1.78 4.55 13.73
C ARG A 200 -1.37 3.68 12.55
N CYS A 201 -0.23 3.99 11.94
CA CYS A 201 0.34 3.13 10.91
C CYS A 201 1.81 2.76 11.14
N TYR A 202 2.23 1.63 10.59
CA TYR A 202 3.54 1.02 10.81
C TYR A 202 4.18 0.58 9.49
N ASN A 203 5.51 0.50 9.48
CA ASN A 203 6.31 -0.03 8.36
C ASN A 203 7.23 -1.14 8.84
N GLU A 204 6.65 -2.29 9.22
CA GLU A 204 7.35 -3.39 9.87
C GLU A 204 6.94 -4.76 9.32
N ASP A 205 7.71 -5.79 9.69
CA ASP A 205 7.25 -7.17 9.53
C ASP A 205 5.98 -7.39 10.39
N GLY A 206 4.89 -7.78 9.73
CA GLY A 206 3.59 -7.93 10.37
C GLY A 206 3.59 -8.96 11.51
N ALA A 207 4.36 -10.05 11.39
CA ALA A 207 4.44 -11.06 12.44
C ALA A 207 5.21 -10.56 13.67
N GLU A 208 6.24 -9.73 13.47
CA GLU A 208 6.95 -9.07 14.57
C GLU A 208 6.10 -7.99 15.23
N LEU A 209 5.37 -7.19 14.45
CA LEU A 209 4.49 -6.15 14.94
C LEU A 209 3.34 -6.71 15.81
N LEU A 210 2.76 -7.84 15.41
CA LEU A 210 1.69 -8.49 16.17
C LEU A 210 2.11 -9.02 17.54
N LYS A 211 3.42 -9.12 17.85
CA LYS A 211 3.88 -9.46 19.21
C LYS A 211 3.52 -8.41 20.26
N ARG A 212 3.25 -7.16 19.82
CA ARG A 212 2.98 -6.02 20.69
C ARG A 212 1.70 -5.24 20.36
N LEU A 213 1.12 -5.43 19.16
CA LEU A 213 -0.20 -4.89 18.86
C LEU A 213 -1.31 -5.80 19.41
N GLN A 214 -2.41 -5.16 19.81
CA GLN A 214 -3.63 -5.80 20.28
C GLN A 214 -4.84 -4.99 19.84
N GLY A 215 -6.01 -5.63 19.82
CA GLY A 215 -7.26 -4.98 19.45
C GLY A 215 -8.38 -6.00 19.26
N ASP A 216 -9.45 -5.59 18.60
CA ASP A 216 -10.65 -6.41 18.45
C ASP A 216 -10.58 -7.23 17.17
N ILE A 217 -10.43 -6.58 16.01
CA ILE A 217 -10.39 -7.25 14.71
C ILE A 217 -8.99 -7.14 14.09
N LEU A 218 -8.41 -8.28 13.74
CA LEU A 218 -7.24 -8.38 12.87
C LEU A 218 -7.68 -8.85 11.48
N TYR A 219 -7.49 -7.99 10.49
CA TYR A 219 -7.63 -8.31 9.08
C TYR A 219 -6.29 -8.68 8.47
N VAL A 220 -6.27 -9.82 7.80
CA VAL A 220 -5.08 -10.47 7.25
C VAL A 220 -5.28 -10.67 5.76
N ASP A 221 -4.49 -9.98 4.93
CA ASP A 221 -4.49 -10.13 3.47
C ASP A 221 -3.05 -10.32 2.94
N PRO A 222 -2.41 -11.46 3.23
CA PRO A 222 -1.03 -11.68 2.89
C PRO A 222 -0.88 -11.92 1.37
N PRO A 223 0.32 -11.73 0.82
CA PRO A 223 0.63 -12.20 -0.52
C PRO A 223 0.20 -13.66 -0.75
N TYR A 224 -0.51 -13.91 -1.84
CA TYR A 224 -1.03 -15.24 -2.17
C TYR A 224 -0.23 -15.94 -3.29
N ASN A 225 0.77 -15.30 -3.88
CA ASN A 225 1.56 -15.89 -4.98
C ASN A 225 3.06 -15.59 -4.82
N GLU A 226 3.89 -16.24 -5.62
CA GLU A 226 5.36 -16.17 -5.50
C GLU A 226 5.98 -14.83 -5.95
N ARG A 227 5.17 -13.86 -6.42
CA ARG A 227 5.68 -12.56 -6.86
C ARG A 227 6.02 -11.70 -5.65
N GLN A 228 7.31 -11.44 -5.48
CA GLN A 228 7.78 -10.41 -4.56
C GLN A 228 7.24 -9.04 -4.98
N TYR A 229 6.69 -8.28 -4.03
CA TYR A 229 6.00 -7.02 -4.32
C TYR A 229 6.98 -5.90 -4.67
N LEU A 230 8.09 -5.76 -3.94
CA LEU A 230 9.01 -4.64 -4.13
C LEU A 230 9.54 -4.54 -5.58
N PRO A 231 9.98 -5.61 -6.26
CA PRO A 231 10.35 -5.54 -7.68
C PRO A 231 9.21 -5.12 -8.62
N ASN A 232 7.96 -5.38 -8.24
CA ASN A 232 6.79 -4.99 -9.02
C ASN A 232 6.33 -3.55 -8.74
N TYR A 233 6.85 -2.88 -7.71
CA TYR A 233 6.52 -1.50 -7.36
C TYR A 233 7.75 -0.63 -7.09
N HIS A 234 8.93 -1.06 -7.55
CA HIS A 234 10.20 -0.42 -7.19
C HIS A 234 10.27 1.06 -7.58
N VAL A 235 9.62 1.49 -8.67
CA VAL A 235 9.56 2.91 -9.05
C VAL A 235 8.76 3.72 -8.04
N LEU A 236 7.65 3.19 -7.52
CA LEU A 236 6.87 3.86 -6.47
C LEU A 236 7.61 3.85 -5.13
N GLU A 237 8.27 2.75 -4.80
CA GLU A 237 9.14 2.64 -3.62
C GLU A 237 10.27 3.70 -3.68
N THR A 238 10.91 3.86 -4.84
CA THR A 238 11.92 4.90 -5.06
C THR A 238 11.33 6.31 -5.05
N ALA A 239 10.09 6.51 -5.50
CA ALA A 239 9.42 7.82 -5.41
C ALA A 239 9.16 8.21 -3.95
N ALA A 240 8.73 7.24 -3.15
CA ALA A 240 8.44 7.44 -1.74
C ALA A 240 9.72 7.72 -0.94
N ARG A 241 10.74 6.85 -1.07
CA ARG A 241 12.01 6.97 -0.34
C ARG A 241 12.89 8.11 -0.85
N TYR A 242 12.91 8.30 -2.17
CA TYR A 242 13.69 9.30 -2.89
C TYR A 242 15.17 9.33 -2.47
N ASP A 243 15.74 8.14 -2.29
CA ASP A 243 17.03 7.88 -1.63
C ASP A 243 18.18 7.59 -2.61
N TYR A 244 18.01 7.93 -3.90
CA TYR A 244 19.01 7.78 -4.96
C TYR A 244 19.71 6.40 -4.98
N PRO A 245 18.96 5.28 -4.98
CA PRO A 245 19.55 3.96 -4.88
C PRO A 245 20.37 3.61 -6.14
N GLU A 246 21.44 2.83 -5.98
CA GLU A 246 22.11 2.21 -7.11
C GLU A 246 21.18 1.17 -7.76
N VAL A 247 20.80 1.41 -9.02
CA VAL A 247 19.87 0.54 -9.74
C VAL A 247 20.57 -0.44 -10.66
N THR A 248 19.97 -1.61 -10.85
CA THR A 248 20.53 -2.67 -11.69
C THR A 248 19.57 -3.16 -12.78
N GLY A 249 20.16 -3.69 -13.86
CA GLY A 249 19.44 -4.31 -14.96
C GLY A 249 18.65 -3.35 -15.85
N VAL A 250 18.00 -3.93 -16.86
CA VAL A 250 17.22 -3.21 -17.88
C VAL A 250 16.09 -2.41 -17.24
N THR A 251 15.47 -2.96 -16.20
CA THR A 251 14.33 -2.35 -15.51
C THR A 251 14.74 -1.38 -14.40
N GLY A 252 16.03 -1.25 -14.07
CA GLY A 252 16.48 -0.28 -13.06
C GLY A 252 15.96 -0.62 -11.66
N GLN A 253 16.08 -1.89 -11.28
CA GLN A 253 15.64 -2.37 -9.97
C GLN A 253 16.55 -1.83 -8.88
N ARG A 254 15.94 -1.34 -7.80
CA ARG A 254 16.65 -1.03 -6.54
C ARG A 254 16.97 -2.33 -5.78
N PRO A 255 17.98 -2.36 -4.90
CA PRO A 255 18.29 -3.51 -4.06
C PRO A 255 17.09 -3.89 -3.16
N TYR A 256 16.85 -5.19 -2.98
CA TYR A 256 15.65 -5.67 -2.28
C TYR A 256 15.81 -7.00 -1.54
N GLU A 257 17.03 -7.51 -1.44
CA GLU A 257 17.35 -8.83 -0.89
C GLU A 257 16.83 -9.00 0.54
N ASN A 258 16.89 -7.94 1.34
CA ASN A 258 16.45 -7.89 2.73
C ASN A 258 14.94 -7.57 2.90
N GLN A 259 14.20 -7.45 1.79
CA GLN A 259 12.78 -7.08 1.77
C GLN A 259 11.92 -8.15 1.09
N LYS A 260 12.42 -9.39 0.99
CA LYS A 260 11.64 -10.51 0.48
C LYS A 260 10.63 -10.97 1.52
N SER A 261 9.38 -11.09 1.12
CA SER A 261 8.32 -11.63 1.97
C SER A 261 8.36 -13.15 1.97
N GLU A 262 8.33 -13.76 3.16
CA GLU A 262 8.16 -15.21 3.34
C GLU A 262 6.80 -15.69 2.83
N PHE A 263 5.77 -14.82 2.83
CA PHE A 263 4.46 -15.11 2.28
C PHE A 263 4.47 -15.31 0.76
N CYS A 264 5.52 -14.85 0.06
CA CYS A 264 5.76 -15.12 -1.36
C CYS A 264 6.65 -16.35 -1.60
N MET A 265 6.96 -17.15 -0.58
CA MET A 265 7.83 -18.32 -0.70
C MET A 265 7.04 -19.57 -0.31
N LYS A 266 6.76 -20.45 -1.29
CA LYS A 266 5.96 -21.67 -1.08
C LYS A 266 6.45 -22.55 0.08
N LYS A 267 7.76 -22.58 0.32
CA LYS A 267 8.37 -23.37 1.41
C LYS A 267 8.18 -22.74 2.80
N ASN A 268 7.96 -21.43 2.88
CA ASN A 268 7.93 -20.68 4.14
C ASN A 268 6.53 -20.16 4.47
N VAL A 269 5.61 -20.08 3.50
CA VAL A 269 4.32 -19.40 3.65
C VAL A 269 3.47 -19.96 4.80
N THR A 270 3.43 -21.28 4.98
CA THR A 270 2.65 -21.93 6.05
C THR A 270 3.22 -21.60 7.42
N ASP A 271 4.55 -21.67 7.60
CA ASP A 271 5.22 -21.33 8.86
C ASP A 271 5.12 -19.83 9.18
N ALA A 272 5.20 -18.98 8.15
CA ALA A 272 5.03 -17.53 8.29
C ALA A 272 3.60 -17.18 8.73
N PHE A 273 2.58 -17.84 8.16
CA PHE A 273 1.20 -17.67 8.57
C PHE A 273 0.97 -18.18 9.99
N GLU A 274 1.52 -19.34 10.35
CA GLU A 274 1.42 -19.90 11.71
C GLU A 274 2.03 -18.95 12.75
N ARG A 275 3.20 -18.37 12.46
CA ARG A 275 3.84 -17.36 13.30
C ARG A 275 3.01 -16.08 13.42
N LEU A 276 2.40 -15.62 12.33
CA LEU A 276 1.54 -14.43 12.33
C LEU A 276 0.32 -14.63 13.25
N ILE A 277 -0.41 -15.75 13.09
CA ILE A 277 -1.62 -16.04 13.85
C ILE A 277 -1.32 -16.34 15.32
N SER A 278 -0.22 -17.04 15.61
CA SER A 278 0.18 -17.31 17.00
C SER A 278 0.51 -16.03 17.76
N ASN A 279 1.21 -15.08 17.14
CA ASN A 279 1.56 -13.79 17.75
C ASN A 279 0.36 -12.86 17.96
N ALA A 280 -0.68 -12.94 17.12
CA ALA A 280 -1.82 -12.01 17.13
C ALA A 280 -2.54 -11.93 18.49
N ARG A 281 -2.63 -10.73 19.09
CA ARG A 281 -3.44 -10.49 20.30
C ARG A 281 -4.77 -9.81 19.99
N PHE A 282 -5.49 -10.38 19.03
CA PHE A 282 -6.77 -9.87 18.55
C PHE A 282 -7.86 -10.91 18.73
N GLN A 283 -9.04 -10.48 19.20
CA GLN A 283 -10.16 -11.38 19.51
C GLN A 283 -10.76 -12.01 18.26
N HIS A 284 -10.82 -11.27 17.16
CA HIS A 284 -11.40 -11.69 15.90
C HIS A 284 -10.35 -11.63 14.80
N ILE A 285 -10.18 -12.71 14.06
CA ILE A 285 -9.26 -12.75 12.91
C ILE A 285 -10.08 -13.01 11.65
N ILE A 286 -9.92 -12.12 10.65
CA ILE A 286 -10.52 -12.23 9.33
C ILE A 286 -9.37 -12.31 8.31
N LEU A 287 -9.24 -13.45 7.64
CA LEU A 287 -8.29 -13.66 6.54
C LEU A 287 -9.00 -13.52 5.20
N SER A 288 -8.46 -12.70 4.29
CA SER A 288 -8.80 -12.77 2.87
C SER A 288 -7.74 -13.57 2.13
N TYR A 289 -8.15 -14.59 1.37
CA TYR A 289 -7.21 -15.41 0.61
C TYR A 289 -7.82 -16.00 -0.65
N SER A 290 -7.01 -16.10 -1.70
CA SER A 290 -7.42 -16.71 -2.97
C SER A 290 -7.25 -18.23 -2.93
N THR A 291 -8.18 -18.97 -3.55
CA THR A 291 -8.04 -20.43 -3.73
C THR A 291 -6.89 -20.83 -4.67
N ASP A 292 -6.32 -19.88 -5.42
CA ASP A 292 -5.08 -20.03 -6.23
C ASP A 292 -3.83 -19.64 -5.42
N GLY A 293 -3.94 -19.63 -4.09
CA GLY A 293 -2.91 -19.22 -3.17
C GLY A 293 -1.83 -20.28 -2.94
N LEU A 294 -0.74 -19.89 -2.27
CA LEU A 294 0.34 -20.83 -1.91
C LEU A 294 -0.03 -21.74 -0.74
N MET A 295 -0.88 -21.28 0.18
CA MET A 295 -1.45 -22.08 1.26
C MET A 295 -2.70 -22.81 0.80
N THR A 296 -2.87 -24.05 1.26
CA THR A 296 -4.11 -24.81 1.04
C THR A 296 -5.20 -24.37 2.04
N THR A 297 -6.47 -24.64 1.71
CA THR A 297 -7.59 -24.44 2.64
C THR A 297 -7.43 -25.24 3.93
N GLU A 298 -6.86 -26.44 3.81
CA GLU A 298 -6.56 -27.34 4.93
C GLU A 298 -5.47 -26.77 5.84
N ASP A 299 -4.42 -26.16 5.28
CA ASP A 299 -3.39 -25.47 6.05
C ASP A 299 -3.98 -24.30 6.84
N ILE A 300 -4.81 -23.49 6.17
CA ILE A 300 -5.48 -22.33 6.78
C ILE A 300 -6.39 -22.79 7.92
N GLU A 301 -7.26 -23.78 7.66
CA GLU A 301 -8.17 -24.33 8.65
C GLU A 301 -7.42 -24.89 9.85
N ARG A 302 -6.38 -25.70 9.61
CA ARG A 302 -5.53 -26.27 10.67
C ARG A 302 -4.98 -25.16 11.56
N ILE A 303 -4.28 -24.19 10.98
CA ILE A 303 -3.59 -23.13 11.73
C ILE A 303 -4.59 -22.26 12.49
N MET A 304 -5.65 -21.79 11.83
CA MET A 304 -6.63 -20.91 12.47
C MET A 304 -7.38 -21.63 13.61
N LYS A 305 -7.68 -22.93 13.48
CA LYS A 305 -8.28 -23.72 14.57
C LYS A 305 -7.29 -24.09 15.68
N THR A 306 -5.99 -24.20 15.40
CA THR A 306 -4.98 -24.45 16.43
C THR A 306 -4.85 -23.26 17.38
N TYR A 307 -4.95 -22.03 16.87
CA TYR A 307 -4.75 -20.80 17.65
C TYR A 307 -6.04 -20.04 17.97
N GLY A 308 -7.18 -20.48 17.43
CA GLY A 308 -8.50 -19.93 17.70
C GLY A 308 -9.47 -20.99 18.20
N LYS A 309 -10.71 -20.59 18.42
CA LYS A 309 -11.82 -21.46 18.85
C LYS A 309 -12.34 -22.27 17.66
N PRO A 310 -12.14 -23.61 17.59
CA PRO A 310 -12.50 -24.39 16.41
C PRO A 310 -13.97 -24.31 16.00
N GLU A 311 -14.87 -24.12 16.97
CA GLU A 311 -16.32 -23.97 16.79
C GLU A 311 -16.74 -22.66 16.12
N THR A 312 -15.87 -21.64 16.14
CA THR A 312 -16.13 -20.34 15.54
C THR A 312 -15.62 -20.23 14.10
N PHE A 313 -14.81 -21.20 13.67
CA PHE A 313 -14.20 -21.21 12.35
C PHE A 313 -15.26 -21.21 11.25
N HIS A 314 -15.17 -20.25 10.33
CA HIS A 314 -16.11 -20.15 9.21
C HIS A 314 -15.41 -19.69 7.94
N ILE A 315 -15.78 -20.28 6.79
CA ILE A 315 -15.31 -19.87 5.47
C ILE A 315 -16.49 -19.30 4.69
N TYR A 316 -16.39 -18.03 4.32
CA TYR A 316 -17.26 -17.38 3.37
C TYR A 316 -16.63 -17.45 1.98
N GLU A 317 -17.32 -18.09 1.04
CA GLU A 317 -16.87 -18.14 -0.35
C GLU A 317 -17.47 -17.00 -1.17
N ILE A 318 -16.62 -16.16 -1.75
CA ILE A 318 -17.04 -15.06 -2.61
C ILE A 318 -16.71 -15.43 -4.07
N PRO A 319 -17.72 -15.51 -4.96
CA PRO A 319 -17.48 -15.81 -6.36
C PRO A 319 -16.66 -14.70 -7.03
N TYR A 320 -15.40 -14.98 -7.36
CA TYR A 320 -14.52 -13.99 -7.98
C TYR A 320 -14.49 -14.16 -9.51
N ARG A 321 -14.70 -13.07 -10.26
CA ARG A 321 -14.55 -13.05 -11.73
C ARG A 321 -13.17 -12.49 -12.08
N ARG A 322 -12.22 -13.35 -12.50
CA ARG A 322 -10.93 -12.89 -13.06
C ARG A 322 -11.16 -12.01 -14.31
N TYR A 323 -10.36 -10.97 -14.48
CA TYR A 323 -10.25 -10.23 -15.74
C TYR A 323 -9.79 -11.18 -16.85
N LYS A 324 -10.59 -11.34 -17.91
CA LYS A 324 -10.41 -12.37 -18.94
C LYS A 324 -9.29 -11.99 -19.93
N SER A 325 -8.15 -12.64 -19.86
CA SER A 325 -7.17 -12.67 -20.98
C SER A 325 -7.28 -13.94 -21.85
N ARG A 326 -7.95 -15.01 -21.36
CA ARG A 326 -8.24 -16.25 -22.12
C ARG A 326 -9.59 -16.87 -21.71
N LYS A 327 -10.23 -17.62 -22.64
CA LYS A 327 -11.45 -18.41 -22.38
C LYS A 327 -11.12 -19.62 -21.50
N VAL A 328 -11.51 -19.59 -20.22
CA VAL A 328 -11.41 -20.72 -19.29
C VAL A 328 -12.80 -21.33 -19.08
N LYS A 329 -12.87 -22.66 -18.88
CA LYS A 329 -14.11 -23.43 -18.64
C LYS A 329 -14.79 -23.00 -17.33
N GLU A 330 -16.11 -23.17 -17.28
CA GLU A 330 -16.99 -22.63 -16.23
C GLU A 330 -16.80 -23.26 -14.83
N THR A 331 -16.11 -24.41 -14.75
CA THR A 331 -15.86 -25.20 -13.54
C THR A 331 -14.58 -24.85 -12.79
N GLU A 332 -13.76 -23.92 -13.30
CA GLU A 332 -12.48 -23.47 -12.68
C GLU A 332 -12.57 -22.01 -12.20
N ARG A 333 -13.72 -21.60 -11.64
CA ARG A 333 -13.86 -20.23 -11.12
C ARG A 333 -13.11 -20.13 -9.80
N LEU A 334 -11.96 -19.45 -9.85
CA LEU A 334 -11.24 -18.97 -8.67
C LEU A 334 -12.22 -18.28 -7.72
N LYS A 335 -12.14 -18.62 -6.44
CA LYS A 335 -12.92 -17.97 -5.39
C LYS A 335 -11.99 -17.15 -4.52
N GLU A 336 -12.51 -16.04 -4.03
CA GLU A 336 -11.90 -15.40 -2.87
C GLU A 336 -12.57 -16.00 -1.62
N LEU A 337 -11.76 -16.36 -0.64
CA LEU A 337 -12.21 -16.83 0.66
C LEU A 337 -12.08 -15.69 1.66
N LEU A 338 -13.12 -15.43 2.43
CA LEU A 338 -12.99 -14.77 3.73
C LEU A 338 -13.09 -15.85 4.80
N VAL A 339 -12.04 -16.02 5.58
CA VAL A 339 -11.98 -17.01 6.65
C VAL A 339 -11.98 -16.30 7.99
N TYR A 340 -12.86 -16.73 8.89
CA TYR A 340 -13.02 -16.16 10.21
C TYR A 340 -12.65 -17.17 11.30
N VAL A 341 -12.01 -16.70 12.36
CA VAL A 341 -11.94 -17.41 13.64
C VAL A 341 -11.92 -16.41 14.81
N GLU A 342 -12.53 -16.78 15.92
CA GLU A 342 -12.38 -16.07 17.19
C GLU A 342 -11.18 -16.65 17.95
N LYS A 343 -10.29 -15.80 18.48
CA LYS A 343 -9.16 -16.20 19.31
C LYS A 343 -9.50 -16.06 20.79
N GLN A 344 -9.13 -17.05 21.59
CA GLN A 344 -9.06 -16.85 23.04
C GLN A 344 -7.86 -15.97 23.35
N VAL A 345 -8.09 -14.66 23.46
CA VAL A 345 -7.10 -13.73 24.00
C VAL A 345 -7.32 -13.70 25.50
N GLU A 346 -6.28 -13.95 26.30
CA GLU A 346 -6.38 -13.77 27.76
C GLU A 346 -6.87 -12.35 28.04
N SER A 347 -7.93 -12.23 28.84
CA SER A 347 -8.43 -10.94 29.30
C SER A 347 -7.29 -10.20 29.99
N CYS A 348 -6.92 -9.02 29.49
CA CYS A 348 -5.96 -8.16 30.17
C CYS A 348 -6.48 -7.86 31.58
N ILE A 349 -5.70 -8.26 32.59
CA ILE A 349 -5.91 -7.91 34.00
C ILE A 349 -5.58 -6.44 34.20
#